data_AF-A0A941PU97-F1
#
_entry.id   AF-A0A941PU97-F1
#
_cell.length_a   1.000
_cell.length_b   1.000
_cell.length_c   1.000
_cell.angle_alpha   90.00
_cell.angle_beta   90.00
_cell.angle_gamma   90.00
#
_symmetry.space_group_name_H-M   'P 1'
#
loop_
_entity.id
_entity.type
_entity.pdbx_description
1 polymer ?
#
loop_
_entity_poly.entity_id
_entity_poly.type
_entity_poly.pdbx_seq_one_letter_code
_entity_poly.pdbx_strand_id
1 'polypeptide(L)'
;MARDLLIHRRPAFESIEPALTLSMEMTMKASRHSIARIAAAVAAVGAMTGAQAALVPSWDYSVTTQFAGLNTFTSGGGLQMQDARQVSWGQDNGAGNWGSIFQQIPNPGRSGLSIADGTGGGAGQNDRTVDAQTGNVVTNDLTLAGIGYGAWITHHNNVVSGDYATLTTSRINSTLSLWANPPGNTGGPADTGPTTIPFNIFFAETPNQEGTCVVASPAGNPCNDIFAMNALDVLNKSFTYGSDTYYVSIFPIVGAGLGSFILLSDAACAAAGANKGCVGFTTIENQHTTVQFGFTVTAQPVVVPEPGTLALLASALLGAGLVRRRRA
;
A
#
# COMPACT_ATOMS: atom_id res chain seq x y z
N MET A 1 47.06 -8.02 70.27
CA MET A 1 47.40 -7.28 71.50
C MET A 1 46.08 -6.79 72.09
N ALA A 2 45.33 -7.63 72.82
CA ALA A 2 45.48 -7.99 74.24
C ALA A 2 45.21 -6.81 75.20
N ARG A 3 44.24 -7.03 76.10
CA ARG A 3 43.85 -6.31 77.33
C ARG A 3 42.73 -5.27 77.14
N ASP A 4 41.48 -5.48 77.56
CA ASP A 4 40.86 -6.07 78.77
C ASP A 4 40.81 -5.11 79.99
N LEU A 5 39.71 -5.21 80.74
CA LEU A 5 39.29 -4.56 82.01
C LEU A 5 38.43 -3.28 81.93
N LEU A 6 37.11 -3.34 82.17
CA LEU A 6 36.33 -3.53 83.44
C LEU A 6 36.15 -2.22 84.22
N ILE A 7 34.90 -1.93 84.65
CA ILE A 7 34.49 -1.68 86.04
C ILE A 7 32.94 -1.51 86.14
N HIS A 8 32.32 -2.42 86.90
CA HIS A 8 31.22 -2.30 87.89
C HIS A 8 30.01 -1.36 87.67
N ARG A 9 28.75 -1.67 88.07
CA ARG A 9 28.18 -2.58 89.11
C ARG A 9 26.64 -2.70 88.86
N ARG A 10 26.05 -3.89 89.06
CA ARG A 10 24.60 -4.10 89.32
C ARG A 10 24.36 -4.19 90.84
N PRO A 11 23.12 -4.14 91.39
CA PRO A 11 22.11 -5.25 91.34
C PRO A 11 20.67 -4.70 91.12
N ALA A 12 19.55 -5.44 91.03
CA ALA A 12 19.17 -6.74 91.59
C ALA A 12 17.94 -7.34 90.83
N PHE A 13 17.81 -8.68 90.93
CA PHE A 13 16.59 -9.53 91.03
C PHE A 13 15.46 -9.37 89.98
N GLU A 14 14.92 -10.43 89.35
CA GLU A 14 14.27 -11.60 89.98
C GLU A 14 13.98 -12.74 88.96
N SER A 15 13.98 -14.00 89.47
CA SER A 15 13.36 -15.28 89.00
C SER A 15 13.62 -15.84 87.57
N ILE A 16 14.46 -16.87 87.34
CA ILE A 16 14.41 -18.35 87.55
C ILE A 16 13.63 -19.16 86.46
N GLU A 17 14.39 -20.01 85.73
CA GLU A 17 14.08 -20.93 84.60
C GLU A 17 13.57 -22.36 85.05
N PRO A 18 13.63 -23.50 84.29
CA PRO A 18 13.96 -23.79 82.86
C PRO A 18 13.16 -24.91 82.11
N ALA A 19 13.53 -25.11 80.81
CA ALA A 19 13.59 -26.36 79.99
C ALA A 19 12.26 -27.11 79.67
N LEU A 20 12.01 -27.79 78.54
CA LEU A 20 12.84 -28.56 77.60
C LEU A 20 11.99 -28.95 76.35
N THR A 21 12.62 -29.17 75.20
CA THR A 21 12.08 -29.68 73.92
C THR A 21 11.65 -31.16 73.93
N LEU A 22 10.56 -31.55 73.23
CA LEU A 22 10.52 -32.77 72.41
C LEU A 22 9.36 -32.81 71.39
N SER A 23 9.68 -33.41 70.26
CA SER A 23 8.97 -33.73 69.01
C SER A 23 7.74 -34.64 69.15
N MET A 24 6.73 -34.51 68.27
CA MET A 24 5.95 -35.65 67.75
C MET A 24 5.06 -35.30 66.54
N GLU A 25 4.69 -36.35 65.83
CA GLU A 25 4.39 -36.47 64.40
C GLU A 25 2.99 -36.03 63.90
N MET A 26 2.98 -35.75 62.60
CA MET A 26 1.99 -36.01 61.54
C MET A 26 0.75 -36.88 61.89
N THR A 27 -0.46 -36.43 61.51
CA THR A 27 -1.32 -36.96 60.41
C THR A 27 -2.85 -36.88 60.69
N MET A 28 -3.57 -36.19 59.77
CA MET A 28 -4.99 -36.29 59.32
C MET A 28 -6.18 -36.47 60.29
N LYS A 29 -7.15 -35.52 60.22
CA LYS A 29 -8.46 -35.73 59.54
C LYS A 29 -9.29 -34.44 59.44
N ALA A 30 -9.95 -34.26 58.29
CA ALA A 30 -10.74 -33.11 57.89
C ALA A 30 -12.07 -32.96 58.67
N SER A 31 -12.52 -31.70 58.87
CA SER A 31 -13.95 -31.32 58.73
C SER A 31 -14.18 -29.79 58.80
N ARG A 32 -14.33 -29.17 57.62
CA ARG A 32 -15.43 -28.27 57.20
C ARG A 32 -15.93 -27.09 58.10
N HIS A 33 -15.87 -25.89 57.49
CA HIS A 33 -16.53 -24.59 57.78
C HIS A 33 -15.86 -23.75 58.88
N SER A 34 -15.50 -22.49 58.70
CA SER A 34 -16.16 -21.40 57.98
C SER A 34 -15.18 -20.23 57.82
N ILE A 35 -15.16 -19.61 56.64
CA ILE A 35 -14.34 -18.45 56.30
C ILE A 35 -15.16 -17.19 56.60
N ALA A 36 -14.63 -16.28 57.44
CA ALA A 36 -15.13 -14.91 57.51
C ALA A 36 -14.02 -13.88 57.81
N ARG A 37 -13.63 -13.19 56.74
CA ARG A 37 -13.39 -11.74 56.63
C ARG A 37 -12.17 -11.13 57.34
N ILE A 38 -11.12 -10.90 56.55
CA ILE A 38 -10.21 -9.75 56.69
C ILE A 38 -10.59 -8.75 55.59
N ALA A 39 -10.88 -7.52 55.96
CA ALA A 39 -11.11 -6.40 55.05
C ALA A 39 -10.18 -5.25 55.43
N ALA A 40 -9.27 -4.88 54.53
CA ALA A 40 -8.94 -3.49 54.20
C ALA A 40 -7.79 -3.43 53.17
N ALA A 41 -7.93 -2.47 52.26
CA ALA A 41 -6.93 -1.92 51.34
C ALA A 41 -6.63 -2.67 50.02
N VAL A 42 -7.52 -2.51 49.03
CA VAL A 42 -7.16 -2.12 47.65
C VAL A 42 -8.41 -1.48 47.02
N ALA A 43 -8.32 -0.24 46.53
CA ALA A 43 -8.96 0.24 45.29
C ALA A 43 -9.04 1.78 45.27
N ALA A 44 -7.99 2.41 44.77
CA ALA A 44 -8.10 3.67 44.06
C ALA A 44 -7.07 3.70 42.93
N VAL A 45 -7.11 2.68 42.06
CA VAL A 45 -6.64 2.85 40.69
C VAL A 45 -7.81 3.55 40.01
N GLY A 46 -7.78 4.89 40.02
CA GLY A 46 -8.61 5.65 39.11
C GLY A 46 -8.34 5.13 37.71
N ALA A 47 -9.38 4.64 37.04
CA ALA A 47 -9.30 4.31 35.63
C ALA A 47 -8.97 5.61 34.90
N MET A 48 -7.69 5.81 34.59
CA MET A 48 -7.31 6.68 33.49
C MET A 48 -7.76 5.94 32.23
N THR A 49 -9.06 6.01 31.92
CA THR A 49 -9.50 5.83 30.53
C THR A 49 -8.93 7.03 29.80
N GLY A 50 -7.69 6.94 29.35
CA GLY A 50 -7.23 7.79 28.27
C GLY A 50 -8.26 7.60 27.16
N ALA A 51 -8.96 8.67 26.80
CA ALA A 51 -9.75 8.68 25.59
C ALA A 51 -8.75 8.50 24.44
N GLN A 52 -8.51 7.26 24.04
CA GLN A 52 -7.90 7.00 22.75
C GLN A 52 -8.90 7.55 21.74
N ALA A 53 -8.48 8.51 20.93
CA ALA A 53 -9.31 8.96 19.83
C ALA A 53 -9.70 7.73 19.01
N ALA A 54 -10.99 7.58 18.72
CA ALA A 54 -11.43 6.50 17.86
C ALA A 54 -10.81 6.70 16.46
N LEU A 55 -10.38 5.61 15.83
CA LEU A 55 -9.84 5.64 14.46
C LEU A 55 -10.80 6.37 13.53
N VAL A 56 -10.24 7.10 12.56
CA VAL A 56 -11.01 7.77 11.52
C VAL A 56 -11.73 6.71 10.68
N PRO A 57 -13.07 6.67 10.66
CA PRO A 57 -13.82 5.60 9.98
C PRO A 57 -13.81 5.76 8.45
N SER A 58 -13.70 6.98 7.94
CA SER A 58 -13.60 7.24 6.51
C SER A 58 -12.91 8.56 6.22
N TRP A 59 -12.50 8.71 4.95
CA TRP A 59 -11.82 9.88 4.45
C TRP A 59 -12.52 10.35 3.19
N ASP A 60 -12.84 11.64 3.15
CA ASP A 60 -13.15 12.26 1.86
C ASP A 60 -11.84 12.45 1.11
N TYR A 61 -11.87 12.26 -0.20
CA TYR A 61 -10.68 12.36 -1.01
C TYR A 61 -10.90 13.18 -2.26
N SER A 62 -9.77 13.66 -2.78
CA SER A 62 -9.63 14.27 -4.09
C SER A 62 -8.32 13.75 -4.68
N VAL A 63 -8.37 13.18 -5.88
CA VAL A 63 -7.18 12.70 -6.59
C VAL A 63 -7.11 13.32 -7.97
N THR A 64 -5.98 13.97 -8.25
CA THR A 64 -5.69 14.54 -9.56
C THR A 64 -4.51 13.80 -10.17
N THR A 65 -4.69 13.30 -11.39
CA THR A 65 -3.65 12.60 -12.15
C THR A 65 -3.36 13.36 -13.44
N GLN A 66 -2.08 13.60 -13.75
CA GLN A 66 -1.69 14.33 -14.95
C GLN A 66 -0.27 13.98 -15.38
N PHE A 67 0.06 14.25 -16.64
CA PHE A 67 1.45 14.21 -17.10
C PHE A 67 2.28 15.30 -16.40
N ALA A 68 3.49 14.94 -15.99
CA ALA A 68 4.41 15.83 -15.29
C ALA A 68 5.17 16.81 -16.22
N GLY A 69 4.91 16.76 -17.53
CA GLY A 69 5.67 17.50 -18.55
C GLY A 69 7.11 16.99 -18.77
N LEU A 70 7.48 15.87 -18.13
CA LEU A 70 8.80 15.23 -18.25
C LEU A 70 8.78 14.14 -19.33
N ASN A 71 8.47 14.53 -20.57
CA ASN A 71 8.45 13.62 -21.70
C ASN A 71 9.75 13.77 -22.51
N THR A 72 10.38 12.65 -22.85
CA THR A 72 11.56 12.64 -23.71
C THR A 72 11.24 11.93 -25.00
N PHE A 73 11.58 12.52 -26.14
CA PHE A 73 11.37 11.93 -27.46
C PHE A 73 12.71 11.65 -28.15
N THR A 74 12.74 10.65 -29.03
CA THR A 74 13.82 10.51 -30.01
C THR A 74 13.80 11.67 -31.01
N SER A 75 14.90 11.87 -31.73
CA SER A 75 14.90 12.74 -32.90
C SER A 75 14.12 12.08 -34.04
N GLY A 76 13.26 12.83 -34.72
CA GLY A 76 12.52 12.35 -35.88
C GLY A 76 11.47 13.36 -36.34
N GLY A 77 10.77 13.02 -37.42
CA GLY A 77 9.62 13.76 -37.92
C GLY A 77 8.33 13.41 -37.17
N GLY A 78 7.19 13.59 -37.84
CA GLY A 78 5.87 13.35 -37.25
C GLY A 78 5.40 14.46 -36.30
N LEU A 79 4.22 14.27 -35.72
CA LEU A 79 3.61 15.22 -34.80
C LEU A 79 3.61 14.67 -33.37
N GLN A 80 4.23 15.43 -32.47
CA GLN A 80 4.19 15.19 -31.03
C GLN A 80 3.13 16.08 -30.41
N MET A 81 2.32 15.52 -29.52
CA MET A 81 1.39 16.28 -28.70
C MET A 81 1.61 15.94 -27.24
N GLN A 82 1.61 16.99 -26.42
CA GLN A 82 1.89 16.93 -25.00
C GLN A 82 0.98 17.93 -24.29
N ASP A 83 0.10 17.43 -23.45
CA ASP A 83 -0.67 18.20 -22.50
C ASP A 83 -0.79 17.43 -21.17
N ALA A 84 -1.61 17.92 -20.25
CA ALA A 84 -1.75 17.34 -18.93
C ALA A 84 -2.48 15.99 -18.92
N ARG A 85 -3.25 15.65 -19.96
CA ARG A 85 -4.08 14.43 -20.06
C ARG A 85 -3.71 13.53 -21.24
N GLN A 86 -2.83 13.99 -22.12
CA GLN A 86 -2.39 13.24 -23.29
C GLN A 86 -0.92 13.49 -23.64
N VAL A 87 -0.22 12.41 -23.99
CA VAL A 87 1.05 12.43 -24.69
C VAL A 87 0.94 11.49 -25.89
N SER A 88 1.17 11.98 -27.11
CA SER A 88 1.04 11.13 -28.32
C SER A 88 2.03 11.53 -29.41
N TRP A 89 2.40 10.58 -30.26
CA TRP A 89 3.39 10.75 -31.32
C TRP A 89 3.03 9.95 -32.58
N GLY A 90 3.81 10.12 -33.64
CA GLY A 90 3.61 9.44 -34.92
C GLY A 90 3.11 10.37 -36.03
N GLN A 91 2.38 9.80 -36.99
CA GLN A 91 1.94 10.48 -38.20
C GLN A 91 1.09 11.72 -37.92
N ASP A 92 1.34 12.81 -38.65
CA ASP A 92 0.42 13.93 -38.70
C ASP A 92 -0.74 13.60 -39.65
N ASN A 93 -1.92 13.31 -39.09
CA ASN A 93 -3.13 13.04 -39.86
C ASN A 93 -3.97 14.31 -40.09
N GLY A 94 -3.35 15.50 -40.07
CA GLY A 94 -4.08 16.78 -40.06
C GLY A 94 -4.68 17.10 -38.68
N ALA A 95 -4.06 16.58 -37.62
CA ALA A 95 -4.56 16.62 -36.24
C ALA A 95 -4.33 17.97 -35.55
N GLY A 96 -4.36 19.09 -36.29
CA GLY A 96 -4.45 20.43 -35.71
C GLY A 96 -5.74 20.66 -34.90
N ASN A 97 -6.67 19.70 -34.96
CA ASN A 97 -7.83 19.64 -34.09
C ASN A 97 -7.53 18.68 -32.93
N TRP A 98 -7.23 19.26 -31.77
CA TRP A 98 -6.95 18.62 -30.46
C TRP A 98 -7.94 17.54 -30.03
N GLY A 99 -9.03 17.36 -30.76
CA GLY A 99 -10.20 16.66 -30.24
C GLY A 99 -10.29 15.16 -30.43
N SER A 100 -9.43 14.52 -31.24
CA SER A 100 -9.79 13.22 -31.80
C SER A 100 -8.65 12.23 -32.04
N ILE A 101 -7.49 12.36 -31.41
CA ILE A 101 -6.35 11.47 -31.74
C ILE A 101 -6.63 10.00 -31.39
N PHE A 102 -7.41 9.76 -30.32
CA PHE A 102 -7.93 8.44 -29.96
C PHE A 102 -9.43 8.24 -30.27
N GLN A 103 -10.08 9.14 -31.02
CA GLN A 103 -11.48 8.89 -31.48
C GLN A 103 -11.56 7.95 -32.68
N GLN A 104 -10.47 7.76 -33.40
CA GLN A 104 -10.35 6.74 -34.44
C GLN A 104 -9.40 5.67 -33.94
N ILE A 105 -9.87 4.79 -33.06
CA ILE A 105 -9.16 3.53 -32.80
C ILE A 105 -9.73 2.51 -33.80
N PRO A 106 -8.88 1.91 -34.67
CA PRO A 106 -7.43 2.03 -34.74
C PRO A 106 -6.96 3.30 -35.45
N ASN A 107 -5.93 3.96 -34.93
CA ASN A 107 -5.17 5.00 -35.63
C ASN A 107 -3.78 4.43 -35.93
N PRO A 108 -3.61 3.65 -37.02
CA PRO A 108 -2.42 2.84 -37.24
C PRO A 108 -1.13 3.64 -37.47
N GLY A 109 -1.20 4.97 -37.50
CA GLY A 109 -0.03 5.84 -37.64
C GLY A 109 0.47 6.46 -36.34
N ARG A 110 -0.19 6.24 -35.19
CA ARG A 110 0.10 6.96 -33.94
C ARG A 110 0.04 6.10 -32.68
N SER A 111 0.95 6.37 -31.77
CA SER A 111 0.94 5.84 -30.40
C SER A 111 0.72 6.94 -29.40
N GLY A 112 0.30 6.58 -28.19
CA GLY A 112 0.16 7.54 -27.14
C GLY A 112 -0.40 7.03 -25.83
N LEU A 113 -0.34 7.91 -24.84
CA LEU A 113 -0.80 7.75 -23.49
C LEU A 113 -1.94 8.74 -23.26
N SER A 114 -3.06 8.26 -22.71
CA SER A 114 -4.17 9.12 -22.31
C SER A 114 -4.56 8.86 -20.85
N ILE A 115 -4.96 9.93 -20.17
CA ILE A 115 -5.47 9.91 -18.80
C ILE A 115 -6.92 10.37 -18.86
N ALA A 116 -7.83 9.59 -18.29
CA ALA A 116 -9.24 9.95 -18.13
C ALA A 116 -9.68 9.72 -16.69
N ASP A 117 -10.73 10.40 -16.24
CA ASP A 117 -11.36 10.17 -14.94
C ASP A 117 -12.89 10.05 -15.07
N GLY A 118 -13.57 9.94 -13.92
CA GLY A 118 -15.00 9.64 -13.85
C GLY A 118 -15.87 10.78 -14.36
N THR A 119 -15.33 11.99 -14.46
CA THR A 119 -15.98 13.19 -14.96
C THR A 119 -15.65 13.44 -16.44
N GLY A 120 -14.47 12.99 -16.90
CA GLY A 120 -13.99 13.09 -18.28
C GLY A 120 -14.34 11.94 -19.25
N GLY A 121 -15.13 10.95 -18.84
CA GLY A 121 -15.69 9.92 -19.74
C GLY A 121 -15.21 8.47 -19.54
N GLY A 122 -14.36 8.21 -18.56
CA GLY A 122 -13.94 6.85 -18.19
C GLY A 122 -12.95 6.17 -19.15
N ALA A 123 -12.85 4.85 -19.07
CA ALA A 123 -11.82 4.03 -19.74
C ALA A 123 -11.64 4.34 -21.23
N GLY A 124 -10.41 4.66 -21.65
CA GLY A 124 -10.04 4.85 -23.05
C GLY A 124 -10.59 6.11 -23.72
N GLN A 125 -11.20 7.03 -22.97
CA GLN A 125 -11.74 8.28 -23.51
C GLN A 125 -10.73 9.44 -23.44
N ASN A 126 -10.97 10.47 -24.27
CA ASN A 126 -10.19 11.70 -24.28
C ASN A 126 -10.75 12.68 -23.27
N ASP A 127 -10.12 12.71 -22.12
CA ASP A 127 -10.35 13.76 -21.15
C ASP A 127 -9.43 14.95 -21.46
N ARG A 128 -10.00 16.15 -21.53
CA ARG A 128 -9.24 17.39 -21.81
C ARG A 128 -9.13 18.29 -20.60
N THR A 129 -9.79 17.93 -19.50
CA THR A 129 -9.75 18.69 -18.27
C THR A 129 -8.86 18.00 -17.27
N VAL A 130 -8.19 18.81 -16.45
CA VAL A 130 -7.51 18.33 -15.26
C VAL A 130 -8.45 18.59 -14.11
N ASP A 131 -9.41 17.70 -13.94
CA ASP A 131 -10.31 17.66 -12.81
C ASP A 131 -9.86 16.60 -11.81
N ALA A 132 -10.28 16.81 -10.57
CA ALA A 132 -9.96 15.90 -9.50
C ALA A 132 -11.12 14.94 -9.31
N GLN A 133 -10.81 13.64 -9.28
CA GLN A 133 -11.79 12.65 -8.89
C GLN A 133 -11.98 12.71 -7.38
N THR A 134 -13.22 12.93 -6.95
CA THR A 134 -13.57 13.05 -5.54
C THR A 134 -14.45 11.90 -5.09
N GLY A 135 -14.36 11.53 -3.82
CA GLY A 135 -15.24 10.54 -3.22
C GLY A 135 -14.96 10.32 -1.75
N ASN A 136 -15.43 9.20 -1.23
CA ASN A 136 -15.14 8.75 0.12
C ASN A 136 -14.44 7.37 0.08
N VAL A 137 -13.51 7.14 0.98
CA VAL A 137 -12.84 5.85 1.20
C VAL A 137 -13.03 5.44 2.66
N VAL A 138 -13.40 4.19 2.90
CA VAL A 138 -13.69 3.66 4.23
C VAL A 138 -12.44 2.98 4.78
N THR A 139 -12.05 3.36 6.00
CA THR A 139 -10.85 2.82 6.64
C THR A 139 -11.02 1.32 6.89
N ASN A 140 -10.04 0.52 6.46
CA ASN A 140 -10.00 -0.94 6.57
C ASN A 140 -11.05 -1.70 5.72
N ASP A 141 -11.78 -1.04 4.82
CA ASP A 141 -12.66 -1.72 3.87
C ASP A 141 -11.91 -1.97 2.55
N LEU A 142 -11.72 -3.26 2.21
CA LEU A 142 -11.05 -3.69 0.99
C LEU A 142 -12.05 -4.13 -0.10
N THR A 143 -13.34 -3.89 0.09
CA THR A 143 -14.37 -4.14 -0.92
C THR A 143 -14.48 -2.96 -1.88
N LEU A 144 -14.93 -3.18 -3.12
CA LEU A 144 -15.10 -2.10 -4.10
C LEU A 144 -15.98 -0.94 -3.61
N ALA A 145 -16.89 -1.17 -2.67
CA ALA A 145 -17.74 -0.12 -2.11
C ALA A 145 -16.99 0.79 -1.10
N GLY A 146 -15.89 0.32 -0.53
CA GLY A 146 -15.13 1.03 0.49
C GLY A 146 -13.80 1.61 0.02
N ILE A 147 -13.37 1.36 -1.22
CA ILE A 147 -12.12 1.91 -1.77
C ILE A 147 -12.31 3.30 -2.39
N GLY A 148 -11.19 4.03 -2.50
CA GLY A 148 -11.12 5.22 -3.35
C GLY A 148 -10.75 4.86 -4.79
N TYR A 149 -11.23 5.65 -5.73
CA TYR A 149 -10.99 5.48 -7.17
C TYR A 149 -10.05 6.58 -7.67
N GLY A 150 -9.15 6.21 -8.58
CA GLY A 150 -8.30 7.13 -9.34
C GLY A 150 -8.63 7.15 -10.83
N ALA A 151 -7.78 7.83 -11.58
CA ALA A 151 -7.89 7.95 -13.03
C ALA A 151 -7.69 6.59 -13.75
N TRP A 152 -8.21 6.52 -14.97
CA TRP A 152 -7.82 5.55 -15.98
C TRP A 152 -6.58 6.06 -16.71
N ILE A 153 -5.63 5.17 -16.93
CA ILE A 153 -4.50 5.39 -17.83
C ILE A 153 -4.62 4.37 -18.95
N THR A 154 -4.66 4.87 -20.18
CA THR A 154 -4.69 4.04 -21.38
C THR A 154 -3.41 4.24 -22.17
N HIS A 155 -2.76 3.12 -22.47
CA HIS A 155 -1.71 3.06 -23.47
C HIS A 155 -2.28 2.60 -24.79
N HIS A 156 -2.11 3.41 -25.82
CA HIS A 156 -2.42 3.12 -27.20
C HIS A 156 -1.12 2.76 -27.92
N ASN A 157 -0.77 1.48 -27.87
CA ASN A 157 0.50 1.01 -28.38
C ASN A 157 0.37 0.54 -29.83
N ASN A 158 0.86 1.34 -30.77
CA ASN A 158 0.90 1.02 -32.19
C ASN A 158 2.34 1.05 -32.72
N VAL A 159 2.63 0.25 -33.74
CA VAL A 159 3.89 0.40 -34.45
C VAL A 159 3.83 1.66 -35.31
N VAL A 160 4.70 2.63 -35.02
CA VAL A 160 4.87 3.86 -35.79
C VAL A 160 6.08 3.76 -36.73
N SER A 161 6.12 4.60 -37.78
CA SER A 161 7.30 4.68 -38.67
C SER A 161 8.56 5.06 -37.87
N GLY A 162 9.69 4.43 -38.18
CA GLY A 162 11.00 4.77 -37.61
C GLY A 162 11.51 6.17 -37.99
N ASP A 163 10.88 6.81 -38.99
CA ASP A 163 11.16 8.21 -39.34
C ASP A 163 10.55 9.22 -38.36
N TYR A 164 9.60 8.79 -37.53
CA TYR A 164 8.93 9.65 -36.56
C TYR A 164 9.68 9.69 -35.24
N ALA A 165 9.58 10.84 -34.56
CA ALA A 165 9.99 10.94 -33.18
C ALA A 165 9.05 10.08 -32.31
N THR A 166 9.64 9.20 -31.51
CA THR A 166 8.93 8.29 -30.61
C THR A 166 9.17 8.74 -29.18
N LEU A 167 8.14 8.66 -28.34
CA LEU A 167 8.33 8.85 -26.91
C LEU A 167 9.34 7.80 -26.42
N THR A 168 10.21 8.17 -25.49
CA THR A 168 11.17 7.23 -24.88
C THR A 168 10.87 7.08 -23.41
N THR A 169 10.56 8.18 -22.74
CA THR A 169 10.18 8.20 -21.33
C THR A 169 9.09 9.23 -21.09
N SER A 170 8.19 8.91 -20.15
CA SER A 170 7.23 9.86 -19.60
C SER A 170 7.04 9.61 -18.11
N ARG A 171 6.54 10.63 -17.40
CA ARG A 171 6.14 10.53 -16.00
C ARG A 171 4.75 11.07 -15.81
N ILE A 172 3.92 10.26 -15.16
CA ILE A 172 2.57 10.60 -14.74
C ILE A 172 2.59 10.79 -13.23
N ASN A 173 2.11 11.94 -12.78
CA ASN A 173 1.99 12.26 -11.36
C ASN A 173 0.53 12.16 -10.95
N SER A 174 0.27 11.46 -9.85
CA SER A 174 -1.02 11.44 -9.18
C SER A 174 -0.88 12.00 -7.78
N THR A 175 -1.79 12.89 -7.38
CA THR A 175 -1.77 13.54 -6.07
C THR A 175 -3.07 13.25 -5.35
N LEU A 176 -3.00 12.43 -4.31
CA LEU A 176 -4.14 12.13 -3.44
C LEU A 176 -4.17 13.11 -2.28
N SER A 177 -5.31 13.74 -2.06
CA SER A 177 -5.60 14.58 -0.90
C SER A 177 -6.68 13.90 -0.06
N LEU A 178 -6.44 13.73 1.24
CA LEU A 178 -7.34 13.07 2.18
C LEU A 178 -7.80 14.01 3.29
N TRP A 179 -9.10 14.09 3.51
CA TRP A 179 -9.73 14.82 4.60
C TRP A 179 -10.39 13.82 5.55
N ALA A 180 -10.00 13.84 6.82
CA ALA A 180 -10.54 12.93 7.82
C ALA A 180 -12.02 13.24 8.09
N ASN A 181 -12.84 12.19 8.16
CA ASN A 181 -14.21 12.27 8.65
C ASN A 181 -14.34 11.53 10.00
N PRO A 182 -13.90 12.14 11.12
CA PRO A 182 -13.88 11.47 12.42
C PRO A 182 -15.30 11.18 12.96
N PRO A 183 -15.45 10.21 13.88
CA PRO A 183 -16.75 9.91 14.48
C PRO A 183 -17.35 11.14 15.17
N GLY A 184 -18.63 11.42 14.90
CA GLY A 184 -19.33 12.58 15.47
C GLY A 184 -19.17 13.88 14.67
N ASN A 185 -18.50 13.86 13.53
CA ASN A 185 -18.54 14.97 12.58
C ASN A 185 -19.98 15.17 12.08
N THR A 186 -20.53 16.37 12.32
CA THR A 186 -21.90 16.76 11.92
C THR A 186 -21.93 17.70 10.72
N GLY A 187 -20.84 17.76 9.94
CA GLY A 187 -20.74 18.58 8.73
C GLY A 187 -19.94 19.88 8.91
N GLY A 188 -19.02 19.93 9.88
CA GLY A 188 -18.02 21.00 9.97
C GLY A 188 -16.89 20.82 8.95
N PRO A 189 -16.04 21.84 8.70
CA PRO A 189 -14.83 21.67 7.91
C PRO A 189 -13.99 20.53 8.49
N ALA A 190 -13.36 19.73 7.64
CA ALA A 190 -12.39 18.72 8.07
C ALA A 190 -11.38 19.35 9.03
N ASP A 191 -11.21 18.75 10.21
CA ASP A 191 -10.57 19.35 11.40
C ASP A 191 -9.08 19.71 11.17
N THR A 192 -8.45 19.08 10.17
CA THR A 192 -7.15 19.46 9.63
C THR A 192 -7.19 19.34 8.11
N GLY A 193 -6.54 20.28 7.41
CA GLY A 193 -6.45 20.31 5.94
C GLY A 193 -5.87 19.01 5.37
N PRO A 194 -5.90 18.84 4.04
CA PRO A 194 -5.69 17.52 3.47
C PRO A 194 -4.30 16.99 3.76
N THR A 195 -4.22 15.70 4.09
CA THR A 195 -2.96 14.97 3.94
C THR A 195 -2.76 14.69 2.46
N THR A 196 -1.68 15.23 1.89
CA THR A 196 -1.35 15.07 0.47
C THR A 196 -0.30 13.99 0.28
N ILE A 197 -0.60 13.02 -0.59
CA ILE A 197 0.24 11.85 -0.86
C ILE A 197 0.51 11.77 -2.36
N PRO A 198 1.76 11.95 -2.82
CA PRO A 198 2.10 11.87 -4.24
C PRO A 198 2.43 10.43 -4.65
N PHE A 199 2.04 10.09 -5.87
CA PHE A 199 2.36 8.83 -6.55
C PHE A 199 2.89 9.13 -7.95
N ASN A 200 3.86 8.33 -8.39
CA ASN A 200 4.51 8.51 -9.68
C ASN A 200 4.46 7.21 -10.46
N ILE A 201 4.08 7.32 -11.72
CA ILE A 201 4.13 6.22 -12.69
C ILE A 201 5.15 6.64 -13.75
N PHE A 202 6.13 5.77 -13.96
CA PHE A 202 7.16 5.94 -14.96
C PHE A 202 6.80 5.09 -16.17
N PHE A 203 6.94 5.69 -17.35
CA PHE A 203 6.72 5.02 -18.62
C PHE A 203 8.03 4.96 -19.39
N ALA A 204 8.29 3.82 -20.04
CA ALA A 204 9.29 3.71 -21.10
C ALA A 204 8.74 3.01 -22.33
N GLU A 205 8.97 3.64 -23.47
CA GLU A 205 8.85 2.99 -24.78
C GLU A 205 10.08 2.13 -25.00
N THR A 206 9.87 0.90 -25.44
CA THR A 206 10.93 -0.04 -25.76
C THR A 206 11.17 -0.10 -27.27
N PRO A 207 12.36 -0.53 -27.71
CA PRO A 207 12.61 -0.68 -29.14
C PRO A 207 11.66 -1.70 -29.77
N ASN A 208 11.10 -1.36 -30.93
CA ASN A 208 10.26 -2.26 -31.74
C ASN A 208 11.07 -3.31 -32.51
N GLN A 209 11.95 -4.02 -31.81
CA GLN A 209 12.83 -5.03 -32.35
C GLN A 209 12.78 -6.33 -31.52
N GLU A 210 12.17 -7.37 -32.09
CA GLU A 210 12.14 -8.71 -31.50
C GLU A 210 13.55 -9.21 -31.14
N GLY A 211 13.67 -9.92 -30.02
CA GLY A 211 14.93 -10.49 -29.54
C GLY A 211 15.84 -9.52 -28.78
N THR A 212 15.48 -8.22 -28.69
CA THR A 212 16.23 -7.21 -27.91
C THR A 212 15.52 -6.82 -26.59
N CYS A 213 14.43 -7.52 -26.26
CA CYS A 213 13.49 -7.05 -25.28
C CYS A 213 13.96 -7.21 -23.84
N VAL A 214 13.91 -6.11 -23.10
CA VAL A 214 14.12 -6.10 -21.64
C VAL A 214 12.98 -6.81 -20.92
N VAL A 215 11.76 -6.73 -21.46
CA VAL A 215 10.59 -7.50 -21.03
C VAL A 215 10.14 -8.41 -22.16
N ALA A 216 9.94 -9.70 -21.86
CA ALA A 216 9.53 -10.67 -22.87
C ALA A 216 8.16 -10.29 -23.48
N SER A 217 8.08 -10.44 -24.80
CA SER A 217 6.86 -10.28 -25.58
C SER A 217 6.47 -11.64 -26.19
N PRO A 218 5.17 -11.92 -26.45
CA PRO A 218 4.78 -13.14 -27.14
C PRO A 218 5.49 -13.26 -28.51
N ALA A 219 5.87 -14.48 -28.90
CA ALA A 219 6.63 -14.74 -30.12
C ALA A 219 6.00 -14.06 -31.35
N GLY A 220 6.83 -13.40 -32.17
CA GLY A 220 6.39 -12.63 -33.33
C GLY A 220 5.89 -11.21 -33.02
N ASN A 221 6.01 -10.74 -31.78
CA ASN A 221 5.75 -9.34 -31.41
C ASN A 221 7.05 -8.63 -31.01
N PRO A 222 7.19 -7.34 -31.32
CA PRO A 222 8.25 -6.52 -30.76
C PRO A 222 8.09 -6.32 -29.24
N CYS A 223 9.05 -5.63 -28.64
CA CYS A 223 9.15 -5.52 -27.19
C CYS A 223 7.95 -4.79 -26.57
N ASN A 224 7.56 -5.23 -25.37
CA ASN A 224 6.46 -4.57 -24.68
C ASN A 224 6.95 -3.28 -24.00
N ASP A 225 6.13 -2.25 -24.08
CA ASP A 225 6.35 -1.01 -23.34
C ASP A 225 5.98 -1.15 -21.88
N ILE A 226 6.66 -0.34 -21.04
CA ILE A 226 6.77 -0.59 -19.62
C ILE A 226 6.15 0.56 -18.83
N PHE A 227 5.24 0.21 -17.91
CA PHE A 227 4.81 1.10 -16.84
C PHE A 227 5.36 0.59 -15.52
N ALA A 228 6.05 1.43 -14.78
CA ALA A 228 6.69 1.08 -13.52
C ALA A 228 6.35 2.09 -12.41
N MET A 229 6.24 1.59 -11.19
CA MET A 229 6.05 2.35 -9.96
C MET A 229 6.95 1.76 -8.88
N ASN A 230 7.53 2.60 -8.02
CA ASN A 230 8.32 2.11 -6.91
C ASN A 230 7.41 1.35 -5.93
N ALA A 231 7.77 0.11 -5.57
CA ALA A 231 6.92 -0.73 -4.71
C ALA A 231 6.60 -0.06 -3.36
N LEU A 232 7.57 0.64 -2.77
CA LEU A 232 7.41 1.38 -1.51
C LEU A 232 6.48 2.60 -1.63
N ASP A 233 6.28 3.12 -2.85
CA ASP A 233 5.35 4.23 -3.08
C ASP A 233 3.91 3.75 -3.27
N VAL A 234 3.68 2.47 -3.61
CA VAL A 234 2.34 1.96 -3.94
C VAL A 234 1.75 1.02 -2.90
N LEU A 235 2.55 0.39 -2.04
CA LEU A 235 2.06 -0.51 -0.99
C LEU A 235 2.42 0.04 0.38
N ASN A 236 1.42 0.18 1.26
CA ASN A 236 1.59 0.63 2.64
C ASN A 236 2.34 1.96 2.80
N LYS A 237 2.05 2.94 1.94
CA LYS A 237 2.58 4.29 2.09
C LYS A 237 1.97 4.93 3.33
N SER A 238 2.78 5.14 4.37
CA SER A 238 2.28 5.62 5.65
C SER A 238 2.02 7.12 5.66
N PHE A 239 1.03 7.52 6.45
CA PHE A 239 0.77 8.91 6.81
C PHE A 239 0.20 8.98 8.23
N THR A 240 0.25 10.14 8.87
CA THR A 240 -0.20 10.31 10.26
C THR A 240 -1.34 11.29 10.34
N TYR A 241 -2.31 11.01 11.21
CA TYR A 241 -3.38 11.92 11.59
C TYR A 241 -3.60 11.85 13.09
N GLY A 242 -3.47 12.98 13.78
CA GLY A 242 -3.41 12.99 15.25
C GLY A 242 -2.23 12.15 15.74
N SER A 243 -2.50 11.19 16.61
CA SER A 243 -1.51 10.22 17.12
C SER A 243 -1.45 8.91 16.32
N ASP A 244 -2.34 8.74 15.36
CA ASP A 244 -2.51 7.47 14.65
C ASP A 244 -1.74 7.46 13.33
N THR A 245 -1.23 6.28 12.97
CA THR A 245 -0.61 6.02 11.67
C THR A 245 -1.56 5.23 10.79
N TYR A 246 -1.76 5.71 9.58
CA TYR A 246 -2.55 5.07 8.53
C TYR A 246 -1.65 4.74 7.34
N TYR A 247 -2.16 3.92 6.43
CA TYR A 247 -1.45 3.43 5.27
C TYR A 247 -2.33 3.54 4.03
N VAL A 248 -1.77 4.05 2.93
CA VAL A 248 -2.40 4.02 1.60
C VAL A 248 -1.74 2.93 0.75
N SER A 249 -2.57 2.14 0.08
CA SER A 249 -2.10 1.17 -0.93
C SER A 249 -2.86 1.36 -2.24
N ILE A 250 -2.16 1.36 -3.37
CA ILE A 250 -2.69 1.53 -4.72
C ILE A 250 -2.65 0.20 -5.46
N PHE A 251 -3.69 -0.06 -6.25
CA PHE A 251 -3.83 -1.27 -7.06
C PHE A 251 -4.58 -0.97 -8.37
N PRO A 252 -4.42 -1.83 -9.40
CA PRO A 252 -5.31 -1.79 -10.54
C PRO A 252 -6.66 -2.38 -10.17
N ILE A 253 -7.75 -1.86 -10.74
CA ILE A 253 -9.09 -2.45 -10.61
C ILE A 253 -9.32 -3.40 -11.78
N VAL A 254 -9.72 -4.64 -11.48
CA VAL A 254 -9.94 -5.69 -12.50
C VAL A 254 -11.33 -6.30 -12.33
N GLY A 255 -12.19 -6.09 -13.32
CA GLY A 255 -13.58 -6.56 -13.27
C GLY A 255 -14.31 -6.05 -12.01
N ALA A 256 -14.78 -6.98 -11.18
CA ALA A 256 -15.50 -6.68 -9.94
C ALA A 256 -14.61 -6.74 -8.68
N GLY A 257 -13.27 -6.63 -8.80
CA GLY A 257 -12.37 -6.73 -7.65
C GLY A 257 -11.06 -5.94 -7.77
N LEU A 258 -10.22 -6.12 -6.75
CA LEU A 258 -8.90 -5.52 -6.67
C LEU A 258 -7.90 -6.43 -7.41
N GLY A 259 -7.13 -5.85 -8.32
CA GLY A 259 -6.03 -6.53 -9.00
C GLY A 259 -4.72 -6.35 -8.26
N SER A 260 -3.66 -6.89 -8.85
CA SER A 260 -2.28 -6.67 -8.40
C SER A 260 -1.43 -6.26 -9.58
N PHE A 261 -0.51 -5.34 -9.35
CA PHE A 261 0.60 -5.13 -10.27
C PHE A 261 1.55 -6.33 -10.22
N ILE A 262 2.28 -6.55 -11.31
CA ILE A 262 3.33 -7.56 -11.36
C ILE A 262 4.64 -6.99 -10.85
N LEU A 263 5.46 -7.82 -10.20
CA LEU A 263 6.85 -7.49 -9.92
C LEU A 263 7.62 -7.48 -11.25
N LEU A 264 8.24 -6.36 -11.57
CA LEU A 264 9.06 -6.23 -12.77
C LEU A 264 10.51 -6.65 -12.49
N SER A 265 11.23 -7.06 -13.53
CA SER A 265 12.66 -7.33 -13.41
C SER A 265 13.42 -6.02 -13.12
N ASP A 266 14.57 -6.10 -12.46
CA ASP A 266 15.43 -4.93 -12.20
C ASP A 266 15.82 -4.20 -13.49
N ALA A 267 15.98 -4.93 -14.60
CA ALA A 267 16.27 -4.36 -15.91
C ALA A 267 15.07 -3.57 -16.46
N ALA A 268 13.85 -4.10 -16.30
CA ALA A 268 12.63 -3.40 -16.70
C ALA A 268 12.39 -2.14 -15.85
N CYS A 269 12.64 -2.21 -14.55
CA CYS A 269 12.60 -1.04 -13.67
C CYS A 269 13.60 0.02 -14.11
N ALA A 270 14.85 -0.37 -14.39
CA ALA A 270 15.88 0.54 -14.85
C ALA A 270 15.54 1.17 -16.20
N ALA A 271 14.96 0.41 -17.14
CA ALA A 271 14.53 0.92 -18.44
C ALA A 271 13.45 2.01 -18.29
N ALA A 272 12.50 1.84 -17.37
CA ALA A 272 11.49 2.84 -17.05
C ALA A 272 12.01 3.99 -16.17
N GLY A 273 13.21 3.89 -15.58
CA GLY A 273 13.73 4.87 -14.63
C GLY A 273 13.16 4.75 -13.21
N ALA A 274 12.58 3.59 -12.86
CA ALA A 274 12.11 3.26 -11.51
C ALA A 274 13.20 2.54 -10.68
N ASN A 275 13.01 2.50 -9.36
CA ASN A 275 13.91 1.78 -8.46
C ASN A 275 13.82 0.25 -8.67
N LYS A 276 14.89 -0.47 -8.34
CA LYS A 276 14.90 -1.94 -8.33
C LYS A 276 13.78 -2.50 -7.47
N GLY A 277 13.21 -3.64 -7.89
CA GLY A 277 12.01 -4.22 -7.26
C GLY A 277 10.74 -3.39 -7.46
N CYS A 278 10.65 -2.61 -8.54
CA CYS A 278 9.42 -1.89 -8.91
C CYS A 278 8.30 -2.86 -9.32
N VAL A 279 7.07 -2.35 -9.27
CA VAL A 279 5.88 -3.05 -9.76
C VAL A 279 5.22 -2.27 -10.88
N GLY A 280 4.46 -2.95 -11.73
CA GLY A 280 3.69 -2.27 -12.76
C GLY A 280 3.00 -3.23 -13.72
N PHE A 281 2.98 -2.84 -15.00
CA PHE A 281 2.36 -3.59 -16.08
C PHE A 281 3.05 -3.23 -17.41
N THR A 282 2.77 -4.01 -18.45
CA THR A 282 3.31 -3.77 -19.79
C THR A 282 2.22 -3.83 -20.84
N THR A 283 2.46 -3.19 -21.97
CA THR A 283 1.55 -3.23 -23.12
C THR A 283 2.26 -3.87 -24.30
N ILE A 284 1.63 -4.88 -24.88
CA ILE A 284 2.13 -5.53 -26.11
C ILE A 284 1.94 -4.55 -27.28
N GLU A 285 2.89 -4.53 -28.21
CA GLU A 285 2.79 -3.81 -29.47
C GLU A 285 1.51 -4.11 -30.25
N ASN A 286 0.96 -3.09 -30.91
CA ASN A 286 -0.32 -3.14 -31.63
C ASN A 286 -1.53 -3.53 -30.75
N GLN A 287 -1.42 -3.34 -29.44
CA GLN A 287 -2.52 -3.52 -28.49
C GLN A 287 -2.72 -2.29 -27.62
N HIS A 288 -3.88 -2.24 -26.96
CA HIS A 288 -4.19 -1.18 -26.02
C HIS A 288 -4.32 -1.77 -24.61
N THR A 289 -3.68 -1.13 -23.62
CA THR A 289 -3.87 -1.49 -22.21
C THR A 289 -4.54 -0.32 -21.50
N THR A 290 -5.66 -0.55 -20.84
CA THR A 290 -6.31 0.44 -19.98
C THR A 290 -6.32 -0.07 -18.54
N VAL A 291 -5.82 0.75 -17.62
CA VAL A 291 -5.80 0.44 -16.19
C VAL A 291 -6.55 1.54 -15.44
N GLN A 292 -7.58 1.14 -14.69
CA GLN A 292 -8.17 2.02 -13.67
C GLN A 292 -7.42 1.81 -12.36
N PHE A 293 -6.97 2.90 -11.76
CA PHE A 293 -6.31 2.84 -10.45
C PHE A 293 -7.36 2.96 -9.33
N GLY A 294 -7.13 2.24 -8.24
CA GLY A 294 -7.87 2.38 -6.99
C GLY A 294 -6.90 2.41 -5.81
N PHE A 295 -7.40 2.85 -4.66
CA PHE A 295 -6.61 2.87 -3.43
C PHE A 295 -7.44 2.55 -2.19
N THR A 296 -6.78 2.02 -1.16
CA THR A 296 -7.36 1.76 0.15
C THR A 296 -6.68 2.61 1.21
N VAL A 297 -7.38 2.85 2.32
CA VAL A 297 -6.81 3.42 3.55
C VAL A 297 -6.97 2.40 4.66
N THR A 298 -5.89 2.06 5.35
CA THR A 298 -5.90 1.09 6.45
C THR A 298 -5.19 1.63 7.68
N ALA A 299 -5.62 1.20 8.87
CA ALA A 299 -4.96 1.53 10.14
C ALA A 299 -3.80 0.56 10.48
N GLN A 300 -3.65 -0.50 9.69
CA GLN A 300 -2.55 -1.46 9.77
C GLN A 300 -2.03 -1.73 8.36
N PRO A 301 -0.73 -2.01 8.20
CA PRO A 301 -0.18 -2.31 6.88
C PRO A 301 -0.82 -3.58 6.31
N VAL A 302 -1.20 -3.54 5.04
CA VAL A 302 -1.65 -4.71 4.28
C VAL A 302 -0.49 -5.69 4.14
N VAL A 303 -0.65 -6.90 4.69
CA VAL A 303 0.34 -7.96 4.56
C VAL A 303 -0.03 -8.82 3.37
N VAL A 304 0.79 -8.80 2.33
CA VAL A 304 0.66 -9.72 1.18
C VAL A 304 1.41 -11.00 1.55
N PRO A 305 0.72 -12.16 1.71
CA PRO A 305 1.42 -13.41 2.00
C PRO A 305 2.43 -13.70 0.89
N GLU A 306 3.69 -13.88 1.25
CA GLU A 306 4.70 -14.27 0.27
C GLU A 306 4.26 -15.58 -0.40
N PRO A 307 4.33 -15.71 -1.73
CA PRO A 307 3.91 -16.92 -2.44
C PRO A 307 4.54 -18.21 -1.88
N GLY A 308 5.74 -18.10 -1.30
CA GLY A 308 6.44 -19.21 -0.65
C GLY A 308 5.76 -19.77 0.60
N THR A 309 5.03 -18.95 1.36
CA THR A 309 4.39 -19.40 2.62
C THR A 309 3.22 -20.35 2.37
N LEU A 310 2.44 -20.12 1.31
CA LEU A 310 1.37 -21.02 0.87
C LEU A 310 1.94 -22.33 0.30
N ALA A 311 3.02 -22.24 -0.48
CA ALA A 311 3.72 -23.41 -1.00
C ALA A 311 4.34 -24.25 0.13
N LEU A 312 4.93 -23.61 1.14
CA LEU A 312 5.47 -24.26 2.33
C LEU A 312 4.37 -24.88 3.19
N LEU A 313 3.24 -24.19 3.38
CA LEU A 313 2.09 -24.72 4.11
C LEU A 313 1.48 -25.93 3.38
N ALA A 314 1.30 -25.84 2.06
CA ALA A 314 0.83 -26.95 1.24
C ALA A 314 1.81 -28.13 1.30
N SER A 315 3.11 -27.87 1.22
CA SER A 315 4.16 -28.89 1.35
C SER A 315 4.17 -29.53 2.74
N ALA A 316 3.98 -28.74 3.80
CA ALA A 316 3.90 -29.23 5.17
C ALA A 316 2.66 -30.11 5.39
N LEU A 317 1.51 -29.73 4.84
CA LEU A 317 0.27 -30.52 4.91
C LEU A 317 0.38 -31.82 4.11
N LEU A 318 0.97 -31.79 2.91
CA LEU A 318 1.26 -32.99 2.12
C LEU A 318 2.25 -33.92 2.84
N GLY A 319 3.30 -33.36 3.42
CA GLY A 319 4.27 -34.10 4.23
C GLY A 319 3.63 -34.77 5.46
N ALA A 320 2.78 -34.05 6.19
CA ALA A 320 2.06 -34.60 7.34
C ALA A 320 1.08 -35.72 6.95
N GLY A 321 0.41 -35.60 5.79
CA GLY A 321 -0.47 -36.64 5.25
C GLY A 321 0.28 -37.94 4.90
N LEU A 322 1.48 -37.83 4.32
CA LEU A 322 2.33 -38.98 4.01
C LEU A 322 2.90 -39.66 5.27
N VAL A 323 3.22 -38.88 6.32
CA VAL A 323 3.68 -39.43 7.60
C VAL A 323 2.58 -40.19 8.32
N ARG A 324 1.32 -39.71 8.28
CA ARG A 324 0.17 -40.41 8.88
C ARG A 324 -0.11 -41.76 8.20
N ARG A 325 0.08 -41.86 6.89
CA ARG A 325 -0.05 -43.12 6.12
C ARG A 325 0.98 -44.18 6.46
N ARG A 326 2.13 -43.80 7.04
CA ARG A 326 3.16 -44.75 7.49
C ARG A 326 2.96 -45.26 8.92
N ARG A 327 2.01 -44.70 9.66
CA ARG A 327 1.67 -45.10 11.04
C ARG A 327 0.33 -45.84 11.15
N ALA A 328 -0.43 -45.95 10.06
CA ALA A 328 -1.66 -46.74 9.97
C ALA A 328 -1.37 -48.10 9.32
#